data_AF-A0A7S4CRK7-F1
#
_entry.id   AF-A0A7S4CRK7-F1
#
_cell.length_a   1.000
_cell.length_b   1.000
_cell.length_c   1.000
_cell.angle_alpha   90.00
_cell.angle_beta   90.00
_cell.angle_gamma   90.00
#
_symmetry.space_group_name_H-M   'P 1'
#
loop_
_entity.id
_entity.type
_entity.pdbx_description
1 polymer ?
#
loop_
_entity_poly.entity_id
_entity_poly.type
_entity_poly.pdbx_seq_one_letter_code
_entity_poly.pdbx_strand_id
1 'polypeptide(L)'
;TVVRKGKLLTVRSDEVEVGDFIKLERGAEFCADILLLSSALGDGMAYVETANLDGETNLKPRHAIRETQHLTTPAQLDSSSFVVTCDAPNPTLVKWQGVLDYQGLDYALDVSNIVFRGCKLMNTPWAYGIVLYCGKDTKMMQNLKQKAAKFSGLDKKLNKLILGLVAVQLLILTVLSSFSVAFAVT
;
A
#
# COMPACT_ATOMS: atom_id res chain seq x y z
N THR A 1 -3.98 -11.11 10.17
CA THR A 1 -4.52 -12.48 10.14
C THR A 1 -5.84 -12.46 9.40
N VAL A 2 -6.10 -13.38 8.47
CA VAL A 2 -7.37 -13.46 7.75
C VAL A 2 -8.33 -14.41 8.47
N VAL A 3 -9.64 -14.17 8.37
CA VAL A 3 -10.67 -15.11 8.82
C VAL A 3 -11.13 -15.91 7.61
N ARG A 4 -10.94 -17.23 7.64
CA ARG A 4 -11.45 -18.16 6.63
C ARG A 4 -12.04 -19.38 7.32
N LYS A 5 -13.27 -19.77 6.96
CA LYS A 5 -13.98 -20.92 7.55
C LYS A 5 -14.09 -20.81 9.08
N GLY A 6 -14.42 -19.62 9.57
CA GLY A 6 -14.58 -19.32 11.00
C GLY A 6 -13.31 -19.41 11.85
N LYS A 7 -12.12 -19.48 11.23
CA LYS A 7 -10.83 -19.55 11.92
C LYS A 7 -9.90 -18.42 11.50
N LEU A 8 -9.07 -17.99 12.45
CA LEU A 8 -8.00 -17.04 12.21
C LEU A 8 -6.79 -17.77 11.63
N LEU A 9 -6.40 -17.40 10.41
CA LEU A 9 -5.24 -17.94 9.71
C LEU A 9 -4.24 -16.83 9.44
N THR A 10 -2.99 -17.08 9.83
CA THR A 10 -1.87 -16.19 9.48
C THR A 10 -1.46 -16.49 8.05
N VAL A 11 -1.64 -15.51 7.17
CA VAL A 11 -1.28 -15.58 5.75
C VAL A 11 -0.27 -14.47 5.43
N ARG A 12 0.43 -14.63 4.30
CA ARG A 12 1.29 -13.57 3.78
C ARG A 12 0.42 -12.45 3.20
N SER A 13 0.93 -11.22 3.21
CA SER A 13 0.16 -10.05 2.75
C SER A 13 -0.17 -10.07 1.26
N ASP A 14 0.61 -10.81 0.44
CA ASP A 14 0.35 -11.04 -0.98
C ASP A 14 -0.79 -12.02 -1.25
N GLU A 15 -1.24 -12.76 -0.23
CA GLU A 15 -2.35 -13.73 -0.31
C GLU A 15 -3.69 -13.15 0.20
N VAL A 16 -3.69 -11.87 0.60
CA VAL A 16 -4.89 -11.15 1.04
C VAL A 16 -5.66 -10.65 -0.18
N GLU A 17 -6.92 -11.05 -0.29
CA GLU A 17 -7.80 -10.72 -1.40
C GLU A 17 -8.93 -9.77 -0.99
N VAL A 18 -9.53 -9.10 -1.97
CA VAL A 18 -10.71 -8.24 -1.73
C VAL A 18 -11.86 -9.11 -1.21
N GLY A 19 -12.52 -8.64 -0.16
CA GLY A 19 -13.58 -9.37 0.53
C GLY A 19 -13.09 -10.29 1.66
N ASP A 20 -11.77 -10.51 1.82
CA ASP A 20 -11.27 -11.20 3.00
C ASP A 20 -11.60 -10.38 4.27
N PHE A 21 -12.05 -11.06 5.31
CA PHE A 21 -12.09 -10.48 6.65
C PHE A 21 -10.71 -10.58 7.28
N ILE A 22 -10.23 -9.49 7.86
CA ILE A 22 -8.95 -9.47 8.56
C ILE A 22 -9.13 -9.04 10.01
N LYS A 23 -8.32 -9.67 10.87
CA LYS A 23 -8.09 -9.24 12.24
C LYS A 23 -6.68 -8.65 12.33
N LEU A 24 -6.59 -7.46 12.92
CA LEU A 24 -5.33 -6.87 13.35
C LEU A 24 -5.27 -6.78 14.87
N GLU A 25 -4.08 -7.01 15.39
CA GLU A 25 -3.73 -6.82 16.81
C GLU A 25 -3.02 -5.48 16.99
N ARG A 26 -3.02 -4.95 18.21
CA ARG A 26 -2.36 -3.70 18.56
C ARG A 26 -0.90 -3.70 18.12
N GLY A 27 -0.51 -2.61 17.45
CA GLY A 27 0.85 -2.39 16.95
C GLY A 27 1.11 -3.02 15.57
N ALA A 28 0.17 -3.77 15.00
CA ALA A 28 0.28 -4.27 13.64
C ALA A 28 -0.04 -3.18 12.60
N GLU A 29 0.57 -3.33 11.42
CA GLU A 29 0.35 -2.46 10.25
C GLU A 29 -0.69 -3.08 9.31
N PHE A 30 -1.57 -2.26 8.75
CA PHE A 30 -2.58 -2.70 7.78
C PHE A 30 -1.93 -2.98 6.42
N CYS A 31 -2.19 -4.17 5.87
CA CYS A 31 -1.63 -4.61 4.59
C CYS A 31 -2.46 -4.19 3.36
N ALA A 32 -3.71 -3.78 3.57
CA ALA A 32 -4.69 -3.43 2.56
C ALA A 32 -5.59 -2.30 3.09
N ASP A 33 -6.38 -1.68 2.21
CA ASP A 33 -7.40 -0.71 2.63
C ASP A 33 -8.64 -1.49 3.06
N ILE A 34 -9.11 -1.26 4.29
CA ILE A 34 -10.20 -2.04 4.88
C ILE A 34 -11.31 -1.16 5.43
N LEU A 35 -12.54 -1.65 5.36
CA LEU A 35 -13.66 -1.13 6.12
C LEU A 35 -13.61 -1.68 7.54
N LEU A 36 -13.62 -0.80 8.54
CA LEU A 36 -13.66 -1.19 9.95
C LEU A 36 -15.06 -1.71 10.31
N LEU A 37 -15.13 -2.95 10.78
CA LEU A 37 -16.39 -3.60 11.17
C LEU A 37 -16.59 -3.61 12.68
N SER A 38 -15.54 -3.88 13.44
CA SER A 38 -15.59 -3.89 14.90
C SER A 38 -14.22 -3.67 15.50
N SER A 39 -14.20 -3.30 16.78
CA SER A 39 -12.99 -2.99 17.52
C SER A 39 -13.14 -3.48 18.96
N ALA A 40 -12.01 -3.65 19.63
CA ALA A 40 -11.95 -3.95 21.07
C ALA A 40 -12.53 -2.82 21.94
N LEU A 41 -12.63 -1.61 21.41
CA LEU A 41 -13.24 -0.48 22.13
C LEU A 41 -14.77 -0.56 22.01
N GLY A 42 -15.47 -0.39 23.13
CA GLY A 42 -16.93 -0.63 23.23
C GLY A 42 -17.81 0.35 22.44
N ASP A 43 -17.24 1.41 21.87
CA ASP A 43 -17.91 2.38 20.99
C ASP A 43 -17.64 2.12 19.50
N GLY A 44 -16.90 1.05 19.16
CA GLY A 44 -16.49 0.73 17.80
C GLY A 44 -15.37 1.61 17.26
N MET A 45 -14.70 2.40 18.10
CA MET A 45 -13.56 3.20 17.68
C MET A 45 -12.29 2.36 17.52
N ALA A 46 -11.47 2.69 16.53
CA ALA A 46 -10.09 2.23 16.43
C ALA A 46 -9.18 3.43 16.19
N TYR A 47 -8.08 3.52 16.94
CA TYR A 47 -7.09 4.57 16.71
C TYR A 47 -6.00 4.07 15.76
N VAL A 48 -5.73 4.84 14.74
CA VAL A 48 -4.72 4.51 13.74
C VAL A 48 -3.69 5.61 13.61
N GLU A 49 -2.43 5.22 13.54
CA GLU A 49 -1.32 6.13 13.23
C GLU A 49 -1.09 6.15 11.72
N THR A 50 -0.96 7.34 11.13
CA THR A 50 -0.82 7.53 9.67
C THR A 50 0.57 7.98 9.23
N ALA A 51 1.58 7.88 10.11
CA ALA A 51 2.94 8.36 9.84
C ALA A 51 3.54 7.85 8.52
N ASN A 52 3.18 6.63 8.09
CA ASN A 52 3.64 6.05 6.82
C ASN A 52 2.97 6.64 5.56
N LEU A 53 1.84 7.34 5.69
CA LEU A 53 1.08 7.91 4.57
C LEU A 53 1.30 9.42 4.41
N ASP A 54 1.22 10.16 5.50
CA ASP A 54 1.28 11.63 5.51
C ASP A 54 2.39 12.21 6.40
N GLY A 55 3.12 11.36 7.13
CA GLY A 55 4.17 11.82 8.06
C GLY A 55 3.62 12.38 9.37
N GLU A 56 2.30 12.32 9.61
CA GLU A 56 1.70 12.77 10.87
C GLU A 56 1.79 11.67 11.93
N THR A 57 2.28 12.02 13.12
CA THR A 57 2.37 11.10 14.28
C THR A 57 1.10 11.08 15.14
N ASN A 58 0.10 11.88 14.78
CA ASN A 58 -1.15 11.96 15.52
C ASN A 58 -2.01 10.72 15.26
N LEU A 59 -2.67 10.24 16.31
CA LEU A 59 -3.64 9.17 16.21
C LEU A 59 -4.93 9.71 15.60
N LYS A 60 -5.39 9.10 14.51
CA LYS A 60 -6.65 9.41 13.87
C LYS A 60 -7.70 8.37 14.31
N PRO A 61 -8.85 8.80 14.85
CA PRO A 61 -9.93 7.87 15.17
C PRO A 61 -10.60 7.39 13.88
N ARG A 62 -10.99 6.11 13.87
CA ARG A 62 -11.80 5.46 12.84
C ARG A 62 -12.95 4.75 13.51
N HIS A 63 -14.11 4.69 12.85
CA HIS A 63 -15.36 4.24 13.48
C HIS A 63 -15.98 3.09 12.70
N ALA A 64 -16.25 1.98 13.39
CA ALA A 64 -17.18 0.97 12.91
C ALA A 64 -18.62 1.49 13.02
N ILE A 65 -19.46 1.16 12.05
CA ILE A 65 -20.90 1.43 12.18
C ILE A 65 -21.49 0.60 13.32
N ARG A 66 -22.53 1.11 13.98
CA ARG A 66 -23.10 0.48 15.19
C ARG A 66 -23.56 -0.94 14.92
N GLU A 67 -24.06 -1.17 13.72
CA GLU A 67 -24.68 -2.40 13.27
C GLU A 67 -23.66 -3.51 13.06
N THR A 68 -22.36 -3.21 12.90
CA THR A 68 -21.31 -4.23 12.76
C THR A 68 -20.48 -4.43 14.03
N GLN A 69 -20.61 -3.55 15.03
CA GLN A 69 -19.79 -3.58 16.25
C GLN A 69 -19.91 -4.89 17.06
N HIS A 70 -21.03 -5.60 16.94
CA HIS A 70 -21.26 -6.87 17.63
C HIS A 70 -20.46 -8.04 17.05
N LEU A 71 -19.85 -7.88 15.87
CA LEU A 71 -19.10 -8.91 15.14
C LEU A 71 -17.67 -9.01 15.70
N THR A 72 -17.53 -9.62 16.87
CA THR A 72 -16.26 -9.65 17.64
C THR A 72 -15.54 -11.00 17.52
N THR A 73 -16.17 -12.00 16.92
CA THR A 73 -15.61 -13.34 16.76
C THR A 73 -15.49 -13.72 15.28
N PRO A 74 -14.49 -14.56 14.92
CA PRO A 74 -14.34 -15.05 13.55
C PRO A 74 -15.57 -15.81 13.04
N ALA A 75 -16.27 -16.54 13.92
CA ALA A 75 -17.46 -17.29 13.57
C ALA A 75 -18.64 -16.36 13.21
N GLN A 76 -18.81 -15.23 13.91
CA GLN A 76 -19.83 -14.24 13.58
C GLN A 76 -19.57 -13.63 12.20
N LEU A 77 -18.32 -13.24 11.92
CA LEU A 77 -17.94 -12.69 10.62
C LEU A 77 -18.20 -13.67 9.46
N ASP A 78 -17.85 -14.94 9.65
CA ASP A 78 -18.05 -16.00 8.64
C ASP A 78 -19.54 -16.31 8.41
N SER A 79 -20.40 -16.08 9.42
CA SER A 79 -21.85 -16.26 9.33
C SER A 79 -22.62 -15.06 8.76
N SER A 80 -21.98 -13.89 8.70
CA SER A 80 -22.61 -12.65 8.28
C SER A 80 -22.37 -12.38 6.79
N SER A 81 -23.38 -11.83 6.10
CA SER A 81 -23.30 -11.42 4.71
C SER A 81 -23.25 -9.90 4.61
N PHE A 82 -22.32 -9.38 3.82
CA PHE A 82 -22.13 -7.94 3.59
C PHE A 82 -22.00 -7.70 2.09
N VAL A 83 -22.57 -6.60 1.61
CA VAL A 83 -22.25 -6.08 0.28
C VAL A 83 -21.78 -4.65 0.44
N VAL A 84 -20.54 -4.36 0.06
CA VAL A 84 -19.99 -3.00 0.11
C VAL A 84 -19.87 -2.47 -1.31
N THR A 85 -20.56 -1.37 -1.58
CA THR A 85 -20.40 -0.60 -2.81
C THR A 85 -19.61 0.66 -2.48
N CYS A 86 -18.51 0.93 -3.18
CA CYS A 86 -17.66 2.08 -2.88
C CYS A 86 -17.07 2.71 -4.13
N ASP A 87 -16.47 3.89 -3.96
CA ASP A 87 -15.80 4.61 -5.02
C ASP A 87 -14.70 3.77 -5.71
N ALA A 88 -14.39 4.08 -6.96
CA ALA A 88 -13.23 3.53 -7.63
C ALA A 88 -11.92 3.92 -6.90
N PRO A 89 -10.86 3.09 -6.97
CA PRO A 89 -9.55 3.40 -6.42
C PRO A 89 -9.05 4.79 -6.83
N ASN A 90 -8.66 5.60 -5.85
CA ASN A 90 -8.19 6.96 -6.08
C ASN A 90 -7.12 7.36 -5.05
N PRO A 91 -6.19 8.27 -5.39
CA PRO A 91 -5.10 8.65 -4.51
C PRO A 91 -5.51 9.58 -3.35
N THR A 92 -6.71 10.13 -3.32
CA THR A 92 -7.05 11.13 -2.30
C THR A 92 -7.28 10.48 -0.93
N LEU A 93 -6.45 10.78 0.08
CA LEU A 93 -6.60 10.25 1.45
C LEU A 93 -7.77 10.85 2.23
N VAL A 94 -8.27 12.01 1.79
CA VAL A 94 -9.33 12.77 2.47
C VAL A 94 -10.73 12.36 2.02
N LYS A 95 -10.85 11.82 0.80
CA LYS A 95 -12.14 11.49 0.19
C LYS A 95 -12.26 10.00 -0.02
N TRP A 96 -13.32 9.44 0.56
CA TRP A 96 -13.81 8.11 0.26
C TRP A 96 -15.30 8.08 0.62
N GLN A 97 -16.12 7.48 -0.25
CA GLN A 97 -17.52 7.21 0.00
C GLN A 97 -17.81 5.73 -0.29
N GLY A 98 -18.76 5.17 0.46
CA GLY A 98 -19.33 3.87 0.19
C GLY A 98 -20.70 3.69 0.82
N VAL A 99 -21.33 2.56 0.51
CA VAL A 99 -22.57 2.09 1.10
C VAL A 99 -22.34 0.64 1.48
N LEU A 100 -22.66 0.29 2.71
CA LEU A 100 -22.74 -1.09 3.18
C LEU A 100 -24.19 -1.52 3.22
N ASP A 101 -24.55 -2.52 2.42
CA ASP A 101 -25.77 -3.31 2.61
C ASP A 101 -25.46 -4.39 3.64
N TYR A 102 -26.15 -4.30 4.79
CA TYR A 102 -26.10 -5.28 5.86
C TYR A 102 -27.50 -5.53 6.41
N GLN A 103 -27.90 -6.81 6.44
CA GLN A 103 -29.23 -7.24 6.92
C GLN A 103 -30.41 -6.57 6.16
N GLY A 104 -30.21 -6.23 4.88
CA GLY A 104 -31.24 -5.61 4.05
C GLY A 104 -31.43 -4.11 4.30
N LEU A 105 -30.47 -3.47 4.97
CA LEU A 105 -30.43 -2.03 5.21
C LEU A 105 -29.12 -1.45 4.67
N ASP A 106 -29.23 -0.27 4.06
CA ASP A 106 -28.10 0.46 3.51
C ASP A 106 -27.57 1.47 4.53
N TYR A 107 -26.27 1.39 4.80
CA TYR A 107 -25.55 2.29 5.69
C TYR A 107 -24.54 3.11 4.89
N ALA A 108 -24.67 4.43 4.94
CA ALA A 108 -23.71 5.33 4.32
C ALA A 108 -22.37 5.27 5.06
N LEU A 109 -21.29 5.16 4.29
CA LEU A 109 -19.93 5.09 4.79
C LEU A 109 -19.10 6.25 4.24
N ASP A 110 -18.20 6.75 5.07
CA ASP A 110 -17.28 7.82 4.73
C ASP A 110 -15.84 7.47 5.10
N VAL A 111 -14.93 8.43 4.90
CA VAL A 111 -13.51 8.25 5.16
C VAL A 111 -13.23 7.82 6.61
N SER A 112 -14.08 8.16 7.58
CA SER A 112 -13.90 7.77 8.98
C SER A 112 -14.10 6.27 9.23
N ASN A 113 -14.78 5.55 8.33
CA ASN A 113 -15.03 4.12 8.44
C ASN A 113 -13.92 3.25 7.82
N ILE A 114 -13.07 3.82 6.96
CA ILE A 114 -12.01 3.09 6.26
C ILE A 114 -10.64 3.30 6.93
N VAL A 115 -9.84 2.23 6.98
CA VAL A 115 -8.45 2.25 7.40
C VAL A 115 -7.57 1.92 6.20
N PHE A 116 -6.55 2.73 5.93
CA PHE A 116 -5.68 2.56 4.78
C PHE A 116 -4.51 1.61 5.05
N ARG A 117 -4.00 1.00 3.99
CA ARG A 117 -2.72 0.29 3.98
C ARG A 117 -1.62 1.20 4.53
N GLY A 118 -0.78 0.64 5.39
CA GLY A 118 0.35 1.32 6.01
C GLY A 118 0.04 2.09 7.28
N CYS A 119 -1.25 2.27 7.61
CA CYS A 119 -1.63 2.72 8.93
C CYS A 119 -1.22 1.67 9.97
N LYS A 120 -0.98 2.09 11.21
CA LYS A 120 -0.69 1.20 12.33
C LYS A 120 -1.81 1.26 13.37
N LEU A 121 -2.30 0.11 13.82
CA LEU A 121 -3.32 0.06 14.88
C LEU A 121 -2.67 0.41 16.22
N MET A 122 -3.12 1.49 16.86
CA MET A 122 -2.56 2.00 18.11
C MET A 122 -3.67 2.18 19.13
N ASN A 123 -3.36 2.10 20.43
CA ASN A 123 -4.33 2.30 21.52
C ASN A 123 -5.65 1.49 21.46
N THR A 124 -5.70 0.49 20.59
CA THR A 124 -6.83 -0.40 20.37
C THR A 124 -6.28 -1.84 20.35
N PRO A 125 -6.70 -2.71 21.28
CA PRO A 125 -6.18 -4.09 21.39
C PRO A 125 -6.29 -4.91 20.11
N TRP A 126 -7.45 -4.87 19.44
CA TRP A 126 -7.69 -5.55 18.17
C TRP A 126 -8.77 -4.81 17.37
N ALA A 127 -8.77 -5.02 16.06
CA ALA A 127 -9.79 -4.54 15.15
C ALA A 127 -10.09 -5.60 14.07
N TYR A 128 -11.36 -5.75 13.71
CA TYR A 128 -11.79 -6.52 12.54
C TYR A 128 -12.24 -5.58 11.42
N GLY A 129 -11.97 -5.98 10.19
CA GLY A 129 -12.52 -5.31 9.03
C GLY A 129 -12.55 -6.20 7.80
N ILE A 130 -13.21 -5.71 6.76
CA ILE A 130 -13.28 -6.35 5.44
C ILE A 130 -12.41 -5.59 4.45
N VAL A 131 -11.65 -6.33 3.65
CA VAL A 131 -10.72 -5.76 2.68
C VAL A 131 -11.48 -5.20 1.48
N LEU A 132 -11.25 -3.92 1.18
CA LEU A 132 -11.87 -3.21 0.06
C LEU A 132 -10.93 -3.07 -1.14
N TYR A 133 -9.68 -2.68 -0.89
CA TYR A 133 -8.67 -2.52 -1.94
C TYR A 133 -7.38 -3.25 -1.57
N CYS A 134 -6.82 -3.99 -2.53
CA CYS A 134 -5.57 -4.73 -2.38
C CYS A 134 -4.50 -4.22 -3.35
N GLY A 135 -3.23 -4.47 -3.02
CA GLY A 135 -2.12 -4.25 -3.94
C GLY A 135 -2.08 -2.81 -4.48
N LYS A 136 -2.07 -2.67 -5.81
CA LYS A 136 -1.96 -1.38 -6.52
C LYS A 136 -3.17 -0.47 -6.33
N ASP A 137 -4.32 -1.02 -5.94
CA ASP A 137 -5.57 -0.26 -5.80
C ASP A 137 -5.65 0.47 -4.44
N THR A 138 -4.82 0.08 -3.48
CA THR A 138 -4.74 0.78 -2.19
C THR A 138 -4.34 2.25 -2.37
N LYS A 139 -4.90 3.14 -1.56
CA LYS A 139 -4.61 4.59 -1.62
C LYS A 139 -3.12 4.88 -1.45
N MET A 140 -2.43 4.12 -0.60
CA MET A 140 -0.98 4.22 -0.45
C MET A 140 -0.27 3.98 -1.79
N MET A 141 -0.61 2.89 -2.49
CA MET A 141 0.05 2.54 -3.74
C MET A 141 -0.34 3.49 -4.89
N GLN A 142 -1.57 4.02 -4.88
CA GLN A 142 -2.01 5.06 -5.82
C GLN A 142 -1.25 6.39 -5.63
N ASN A 143 -0.79 6.69 -4.42
CA ASN A 143 0.05 7.86 -4.13
C ASN A 143 1.54 7.64 -4.40
N LEU A 144 1.99 6.40 -4.61
CA LEU A 144 3.38 6.14 -4.93
C LEU A 144 3.69 6.65 -6.34
N LYS A 145 4.53 7.67 -6.42
CA LYS A 145 5.10 8.10 -7.71
C LYS A 145 5.87 6.94 -8.31
N GLN A 146 5.62 6.68 -9.59
CA GLN A 146 6.39 5.69 -10.34
C GLN A 146 7.88 6.04 -10.24
N LYS A 147 8.68 5.08 -9.76
CA LYS A 147 10.10 5.27 -9.53
C LYS A 147 10.82 5.38 -10.86
N ALA A 148 11.10 6.60 -11.30
CA ALA A 148 12.03 6.83 -12.39
C ALA A 148 13.45 6.45 -11.94
N ALA A 149 14.25 5.89 -12.85
CA ALA A 149 15.67 5.69 -12.61
C ALA A 149 16.32 7.05 -12.31
N LYS A 150 16.92 7.18 -11.12
CA LYS A 150 17.64 8.39 -10.72
C LYS A 150 19.10 8.24 -11.14
N PHE A 151 19.55 9.11 -12.03
CA PHE A 151 20.95 9.26 -12.39
C PHE A 151 21.51 10.49 -11.70
N SER A 152 22.69 10.36 -11.09
CA SER A 152 23.38 11.47 -10.46
C SER A 152 23.94 12.44 -11.53
N GLY A 153 24.14 13.70 -11.14
CA GLY A 153 24.83 14.66 -12.01
C GLY A 153 26.27 14.22 -12.32
N LEU A 154 26.90 13.44 -11.43
CA LEU A 154 28.22 12.85 -11.63
C LEU A 154 28.17 11.76 -12.70
N ASP A 155 27.13 10.91 -12.74
CA ASP A 155 26.98 9.86 -13.75
C ASP A 155 26.96 10.47 -15.16
N LYS A 156 26.29 11.61 -15.32
CA LYS A 156 26.26 12.35 -16.60
C LYS A 156 27.64 12.89 -16.98
N LYS A 157 28.42 13.40 -16.01
CA LYS A 157 29.79 13.90 -16.27
C LYS A 157 30.73 12.74 -16.58
N LEU A 158 30.62 11.64 -15.85
CA LEU A 158 31.40 10.43 -16.02
C LEU A 158 31.17 9.85 -17.42
N ASN A 159 29.91 9.75 -17.88
CA ASN A 159 29.60 9.30 -19.24
C ASN A 159 30.23 10.20 -20.32
N LYS A 160 30.31 11.52 -20.10
CA LYS A 160 31.02 12.43 -21.03
C LYS A 160 32.53 12.20 -21.02
N LEU A 161 33.13 11.97 -19.85
CA LEU A 161 34.55 11.66 -19.74
C LEU A 161 34.89 10.32 -20.39
N ILE A 162 34.07 9.28 -20.19
CA ILE A 162 34.23 7.99 -20.88
C ILE A 162 34.19 8.18 -22.38
N LEU A 163 33.21 8.92 -22.91
CA LEU A 163 33.12 9.19 -24.35
C LEU A 163 34.37 9.91 -24.88
N GLY A 164 34.88 10.88 -24.11
CA GLY A 164 36.13 11.59 -24.42
C GLY A 164 37.34 10.65 -24.45
N LEU A 165 37.50 9.78 -23.44
CA LEU A 165 38.59 8.81 -23.39
C LEU A 165 38.53 7.80 -24.54
N VAL A 166 37.34 7.30 -24.88
CA VAL A 166 37.15 6.39 -26.02
C VAL A 166 37.53 7.08 -27.33
N ALA A 167 37.13 8.34 -27.52
CA ALA A 167 37.49 9.11 -28.72
C ALA A 167 39.02 9.32 -28.85
N VAL A 168 39.70 9.65 -27.75
CA VAL A 168 41.17 9.79 -27.75
C VAL A 168 41.85 8.45 -28.03
N GLN A 169 41.37 7.35 -27.41
CA GLN A 169 41.93 6.01 -27.62
C GLN A 169 41.82 5.58 -29.09
N LEU A 170 40.68 5.83 -29.74
CA LEU A 170 40.48 5.53 -31.16
C LEU A 170 41.43 6.33 -32.04
N LEU A 171 41.67 7.61 -31.72
CA LEU A 171 42.60 8.46 -32.47
C LEU A 171 44.06 7.97 -32.34
N ILE A 172 44.48 7.55 -31.15
CA ILE A 172 45.83 6.98 -30.95
C ILE A 172 45.99 5.70 -31.79
N LEU A 173 44.99 4.83 -31.79
CA LEU A 173 45.02 3.59 -32.57
C LEU A 173 45.11 3.83 -34.07
N THR A 174 44.40 4.82 -34.62
CA THR A 174 44.47 5.15 -36.06
C THR A 174 45.82 5.76 -36.46
N VAL A 175 46.43 6.56 -35.59
CA VAL A 175 47.77 7.10 -35.83
C VAL A 175 48.83 6.00 -35.80
N LEU A 176 48.79 5.12 -34.80
CA LEU A 176 49.73 4.00 -34.68
C LEU A 176 49.59 3.00 -35.83
N SER A 177 48.35 2.70 -36.26
CA SER A 177 48.13 1.81 -37.40
C SER A 177 48.65 2.43 -38.70
N SER A 178 48.42 3.72 -38.92
CA SER A 178 48.93 4.45 -40.10
C SER A 178 50.46 4.49 -40.13
N PHE A 179 51.10 4.73 -38.98
CA PHE A 179 52.56 4.71 -38.86
C PHE A 179 53.16 3.31 -39.09
N SER A 180 52.52 2.28 -38.55
CA SER A 180 52.92 0.88 -38.77
C SER A 180 52.86 0.49 -40.26
N VAL A 181 51.79 0.88 -40.96
CA VAL A 181 51.65 0.65 -42.40
C VAL A 181 52.71 1.43 -43.20
N ALA A 182 52.97 2.70 -42.86
CA ALA A 182 54.01 3.49 -43.53
C ALA A 182 55.41 2.89 -43.38
N PHE A 183 55.75 2.39 -42.19
CA PHE A 183 57.02 1.71 -41.93
C PHE A 183 57.11 0.34 -42.64
N ALA A 184 56.01 -0.41 -42.74
CA ALA A 184 55.99 -1.69 -43.44
C ALA A 184 56.12 -1.58 -44.98
N VAL A 185 55.86 -0.40 -45.55
CA VAL A 185 55.91 -0.13 -47.00
C VAL A 185 57.22 0.55 -47.43
N THR A 186 58.03 1.02 -46.48
CA THR A 186 59.37 1.63 -46.72
C THR A 186 60.46 0.57 -46.59
#